data_AF-G2QEC4-F1
#
_entry.id   AF-G2QEC4-F1
#
_cell.length_a   1.000
_cell.length_b   1.000
_cell.length_c   1.000
_cell.angle_alpha   90.00
_cell.angle_beta   90.00
_cell.angle_gamma   90.00
#
_symmetry.space_group_name_H-M   'P 1'
#
loop_
_entity.id
_entity.type
_entity.pdbx_description
1 polymer ?
#
loop_
_entity_poly.entity_id
_entity_poly.type
_entity_poly.pdbx_seq_one_letter_code
_entity_poly.pdbx_strand_id
1 'polypeptide(L)'
;MADADPSVTDASEHKPLPSKEKEEDEKRKQAEHEARARDAKRKEEEKRRLEEEAREKERLQREEESKKLAEAEARKREEEQRRKEEEERKRKRKEEEERQRREEEERKAREEAQRRRLLEEQKKKREEEERRRKEEEEKRLKEEEERKRRQEEERLRREKLEREAAEEARRKREEEERKEQERRERALREEMERRRAAKEADQRRIRLEQERARLAKLPPVLRWLDGAVNPKLAEVAEKFSIMQGVRYDCIKPEANGTRDGREQWLLNTQVALLLGEKDLDLSRYTGWARIPASPVAKRAIWRLESDRYALTTPSLFELGEQLQGYYQGNDPRRLGYRTLESLRAEAWEKFAAMDMFFVKASDFLFIIPTIQHLRNVRLTMAYCELPENEMQCASWTPRQKWRHDPDADGLGGFAPSNKHYINGELVSEDKPSLAEASPSPFRRQRLSRRGFGAVSRENSTSTRLSKEQGLDSPMVDAESPIMPNGVHASPSGAPSDAETTAVNGRRWPTLVTPTTNGAGNHPISPTSEAEATQARPLVNGTHDTVHNTD
;
A
#
# COMPACT_ATOMS: atom_id res chain seq x y z
N MET A 1 61.05 19.24 -90.27
CA MET A 1 60.06 20.25 -89.87
C MET A 1 58.92 19.47 -89.25
N ALA A 2 58.79 19.48 -87.92
CA ALA A 2 58.27 20.60 -87.10
C ALA A 2 56.73 20.50 -87.03
N ASP A 3 56.06 20.44 -85.87
CA ASP A 3 56.51 20.46 -84.47
C ASP A 3 55.71 19.47 -83.59
N ALA A 4 55.85 19.52 -82.25
CA ALA A 4 55.41 18.49 -81.31
C ALA A 4 54.23 18.89 -80.39
N ASP A 5 53.58 17.86 -79.84
CA ASP A 5 52.82 17.83 -78.56
C ASP A 5 51.51 18.67 -78.42
N PRO A 6 50.66 18.37 -77.41
CA PRO A 6 50.34 17.05 -76.85
C PRO A 6 48.83 16.87 -76.53
N SER A 7 48.41 15.64 -76.20
CA SER A 7 47.81 15.30 -74.88
C SER A 7 47.08 13.95 -74.88
N VAL A 8 47.45 13.09 -73.93
CA VAL A 8 46.66 11.90 -73.53
C VAL A 8 46.31 12.09 -72.06
N THR A 9 45.02 12.05 -71.73
CA THR A 9 44.55 12.13 -70.34
C THR A 9 44.60 10.76 -69.68
N ASP A 10 45.71 10.46 -69.02
CA ASP A 10 45.85 9.27 -68.17
C ASP A 10 45.11 9.43 -66.83
N ALA A 11 44.65 8.32 -66.25
CA ALA A 11 43.77 8.29 -65.09
C ALA A 11 44.50 7.79 -63.83
N SER A 12 45.06 8.71 -63.06
CA SER A 12 45.78 8.41 -61.81
C SER A 12 44.96 8.79 -60.56
N GLU A 13 44.31 7.81 -59.94
CA GLU A 13 43.65 7.97 -58.63
C GLU A 13 44.68 8.09 -57.51
N HIS A 14 45.12 9.31 -57.21
CA HIS A 14 46.08 9.54 -56.13
C HIS A 14 45.39 9.44 -54.75
N LYS A 15 45.24 8.21 -54.22
CA LYS A 15 44.79 7.98 -52.85
C LYS A 15 45.72 8.70 -51.85
N PRO A 16 45.20 9.57 -50.97
CA PRO A 16 45.99 10.15 -49.89
C PRO A 16 46.19 9.10 -48.79
N LEU A 17 47.44 8.89 -48.36
CA LEU A 17 47.75 8.10 -47.18
C LEU A 17 47.27 8.84 -45.92
N PRO A 18 46.62 8.17 -44.95
CA PRO A 18 46.23 8.82 -43.70
C PRO A 18 47.46 9.22 -42.88
N SER A 19 47.43 10.40 -42.26
CA SER A 19 48.47 10.82 -41.32
C SER A 19 48.40 9.98 -40.05
N LYS A 20 49.54 9.44 -39.61
CA LYS A 20 49.64 8.50 -38.46
C LYS A 20 48.91 8.97 -37.21
N GLU A 21 48.97 10.28 -36.93
CA GLU A 21 48.32 10.93 -35.79
C GLU A 21 46.80 10.67 -35.73
N LYS A 22 46.11 10.60 -36.88
CA LYS A 22 44.67 10.29 -36.92
C LYS A 22 44.40 8.84 -36.56
N GLU A 23 45.24 7.93 -37.04
CA GLU A 23 45.14 6.50 -36.75
C GLU A 23 45.45 6.20 -35.26
N GLU A 24 46.39 6.94 -34.67
CA GLU A 24 46.71 6.86 -33.23
C GLU A 24 45.59 7.44 -32.35
N ASP A 25 44.97 8.56 -32.73
CA ASP A 25 43.83 9.15 -32.00
C ASP A 25 42.56 8.30 -32.11
N GLU A 26 42.28 7.66 -33.25
CA GLU A 26 41.22 6.67 -33.37
C GLU A 26 41.49 5.42 -32.52
N LYS A 27 42.72 4.89 -32.53
CA LYS A 27 43.13 3.78 -31.65
C LYS A 27 42.99 4.14 -30.17
N ARG A 28 43.32 5.38 -29.79
CA ARG A 28 43.16 5.89 -28.42
C ARG A 28 41.69 5.96 -28.01
N LYS A 29 40.81 6.45 -28.90
CA LYS A 29 39.35 6.50 -28.66
C LYS A 29 38.71 5.12 -28.58
N GLN A 30 39.15 4.17 -29.43
CA GLN A 30 38.72 2.77 -29.35
C GLN A 30 39.16 2.14 -28.02
N ALA A 31 40.42 2.33 -27.62
CA ALA A 31 40.93 1.82 -26.34
C ALA A 31 40.20 2.43 -25.13
N GLU A 32 39.86 3.73 -25.16
CA GLU A 32 39.09 4.36 -24.09
C GLU A 32 37.63 3.84 -24.04
N HIS A 33 36.98 3.68 -25.20
CA HIS A 33 35.65 3.08 -25.27
C HIS A 33 35.64 1.64 -24.76
N GLU A 34 36.66 0.84 -25.11
CA GLU A 34 36.80 -0.53 -24.63
C GLU A 34 37.09 -0.58 -23.12
N ALA A 35 37.94 0.32 -22.60
CA ALA A 35 38.17 0.46 -21.17
C ALA A 35 36.88 0.80 -20.41
N ARG A 36 36.11 1.79 -20.89
CA ARG A 36 34.79 2.15 -20.34
C ARG A 36 33.81 0.96 -20.38
N ALA A 37 33.81 0.17 -21.45
CA ALA A 37 32.96 -1.03 -21.58
C ALA A 37 33.36 -2.17 -20.64
N ARG A 38 34.68 -2.39 -20.43
CA ARG A 38 35.21 -3.36 -19.45
C ARG A 38 34.84 -2.94 -18.02
N ASP A 39 34.96 -1.65 -17.71
CA ASP A 39 34.64 -1.08 -16.38
C ASP A 39 33.12 -1.11 -16.08
N ALA A 40 32.28 -0.93 -17.11
CA ALA A 40 30.83 -1.11 -17.01
C ALA A 40 30.45 -2.57 -16.72
N LYS A 41 31.00 -3.53 -17.48
CA LYS A 41 30.77 -4.98 -17.25
C LYS A 41 31.20 -5.41 -15.85
N ARG A 42 32.33 -4.90 -15.34
CA ARG A 42 32.81 -5.20 -13.98
C ARG A 42 31.82 -4.73 -12.91
N LYS A 43 31.26 -3.52 -13.05
CA LYS A 43 30.25 -2.97 -12.12
C LYS A 43 28.91 -3.71 -12.21
N GLU A 44 28.53 -4.18 -13.40
CA GLU A 44 27.35 -5.02 -13.59
C GLU A 44 27.51 -6.39 -12.90
N GLU A 45 28.66 -7.03 -13.05
CA GLU A 45 28.98 -8.30 -12.39
C GLU A 45 29.05 -8.16 -10.86
N GLU A 46 29.69 -7.10 -10.36
CA GLU A 46 29.74 -6.76 -8.93
C GLU A 46 28.34 -6.53 -8.35
N LYS A 47 27.48 -5.77 -9.05
CA LYS A 47 26.07 -5.59 -8.65
C LYS A 47 25.31 -6.91 -8.62
N ARG A 48 25.51 -7.80 -9.62
CA ARG A 48 24.85 -9.11 -9.66
C ARG A 48 25.28 -10.00 -8.49
N ARG A 49 26.58 -10.04 -8.15
CA ARG A 49 27.10 -10.78 -6.99
C ARG A 49 26.47 -10.28 -5.68
N LEU A 50 26.37 -8.96 -5.49
CA LEU A 50 25.72 -8.37 -4.31
C LEU A 50 24.21 -8.68 -4.24
N GLU A 51 23.51 -8.72 -5.38
CA GLU A 51 22.09 -9.08 -5.41
C GLU A 51 21.88 -10.59 -5.13
N GLU A 52 22.78 -11.44 -5.59
CA GLU A 52 22.77 -12.89 -5.33
C GLU A 52 23.06 -13.20 -3.85
N GLU A 53 24.07 -12.55 -3.25
CA GLU A 53 24.39 -12.65 -1.82
C GLU A 53 23.23 -12.14 -0.93
N ALA A 54 22.55 -11.06 -1.34
CA ALA A 54 21.36 -10.56 -0.65
C ALA A 54 20.19 -11.56 -0.69
N ARG A 55 19.93 -12.16 -1.86
CA ARG A 55 18.90 -13.21 -2.03
C ARG A 55 19.23 -14.48 -1.24
N GLU A 56 20.50 -14.85 -1.10
CA GLU A 56 20.92 -15.97 -0.27
C GLU A 56 20.70 -15.69 1.22
N LYS A 57 21.09 -14.51 1.71
CA LYS A 57 20.83 -14.08 3.10
C LYS A 57 19.34 -14.04 3.43
N GLU A 58 18.50 -13.53 2.52
CA GLU A 58 17.05 -13.55 2.71
C GLU A 58 16.49 -14.98 2.76
N ARG A 59 16.97 -15.89 1.90
CA ARG A 59 16.59 -17.31 1.96
C ARG A 59 16.98 -17.96 3.29
N LEU A 60 18.20 -17.72 3.77
CA LEU A 60 18.69 -18.25 5.05
C LEU A 60 17.85 -17.72 6.23
N GLN A 61 17.51 -16.43 6.25
CA GLN A 61 16.65 -15.84 7.26
C GLN A 61 15.25 -16.47 7.27
N ARG A 62 14.60 -16.59 6.10
CA ARG A 62 13.29 -17.25 5.98
C ARG A 62 13.33 -18.72 6.41
N GLU A 63 14.43 -19.43 6.12
CA GLU A 63 14.62 -20.82 6.56
C GLU A 63 14.80 -20.91 8.09
N GLU A 64 15.58 -20.02 8.69
CA GLU A 64 15.77 -19.94 10.14
C GLU A 64 14.48 -19.56 10.89
N GLU A 65 13.71 -18.60 10.37
CA GLU A 65 12.39 -18.23 10.89
C GLU A 65 11.39 -19.39 10.80
N SER A 66 11.35 -20.12 9.68
CA SER A 66 10.47 -21.28 9.54
C SER A 66 10.84 -22.42 10.49
N LYS A 67 12.14 -22.65 10.74
CA LYS A 67 12.62 -23.60 11.76
C LYS A 67 12.22 -23.17 13.17
N LYS A 68 12.40 -21.89 13.54
CA LYS A 68 11.97 -21.35 14.84
C LYS A 68 10.46 -21.46 15.05
N LEU A 69 9.66 -21.21 14.00
CA LEU A 69 8.21 -21.40 14.03
C LEU A 69 7.82 -22.87 14.23
N ALA A 70 8.44 -23.79 13.48
CA ALA A 70 8.19 -25.23 13.59
C ALA A 70 8.61 -25.79 14.97
N GLU A 71 9.75 -25.36 15.51
CA GLU A 71 10.21 -25.74 16.86
C GLU A 71 9.27 -25.19 17.94
N ALA A 72 8.86 -23.92 17.83
CA ALA A 72 7.92 -23.31 18.76
C ALA A 72 6.51 -23.96 18.70
N GLU A 73 6.09 -24.47 17.54
CA GLU A 73 4.84 -25.23 17.43
C GLU A 73 4.99 -26.65 17.99
N ALA A 74 6.08 -27.36 17.67
CA ALA A 74 6.37 -28.69 18.21
C ALA A 74 6.40 -28.67 19.76
N ARG A 75 7.09 -27.68 20.34
CA ARG A 75 7.19 -27.49 21.79
C ARG A 75 5.83 -27.19 22.45
N LYS A 76 4.95 -26.45 21.78
CA LYS A 76 3.56 -26.23 22.24
C LYS A 76 2.73 -27.52 22.20
N ARG A 77 2.86 -28.32 21.12
CA ARG A 77 2.17 -29.61 20.99
C ARG A 77 2.63 -30.60 22.08
N GLU A 78 3.93 -30.63 22.39
CA GLU A 78 4.50 -31.43 23.47
C GLU A 78 4.02 -30.97 24.86
N GLU A 79 4.00 -29.66 25.14
CA GLU A 79 3.46 -29.11 26.39
C GLU A 79 1.96 -29.43 26.55
N GLU A 80 1.19 -29.36 25.46
CA GLU A 80 -0.23 -29.71 25.46
C GLU A 80 -0.47 -31.21 25.69
N GLN A 81 0.36 -32.09 25.10
CA GLN A 81 0.32 -33.53 25.39
C GLN A 81 0.66 -33.83 26.85
N ARG A 82 1.77 -33.28 27.37
CA ARG A 82 2.18 -33.48 28.77
C ARG A 82 1.13 -32.96 29.76
N ARG A 83 0.42 -31.88 29.43
CA ARG A 83 -0.74 -31.40 30.22
C ARG A 83 -1.90 -32.39 30.21
N LYS A 84 -2.26 -32.94 29.05
CA LYS A 84 -3.33 -33.94 28.94
C LYS A 84 -2.98 -35.22 29.69
N GLU A 85 -1.74 -35.68 29.60
CA GLU A 85 -1.25 -36.83 30.38
C GLU A 85 -1.25 -36.56 31.89
N GLU A 86 -0.85 -35.37 32.35
CA GLU A 86 -0.93 -35.03 33.78
C GLU A 86 -2.39 -34.97 34.24
N GLU A 87 -3.28 -34.34 33.48
CA GLU A 87 -4.71 -34.24 33.80
C GLU A 87 -5.40 -35.60 33.82
N GLU A 88 -5.13 -36.48 32.83
CA GLU A 88 -5.65 -37.84 32.79
C GLU A 88 -5.11 -38.70 33.95
N ARG A 89 -3.81 -38.61 34.24
CA ARG A 89 -3.18 -39.28 35.38
C ARG A 89 -3.76 -38.80 36.72
N LYS A 90 -4.07 -37.50 36.83
CA LYS A 90 -4.68 -36.88 38.02
C LYS A 90 -6.17 -37.24 38.16
N ARG A 91 -6.88 -37.45 37.05
CA ARG A 91 -8.24 -38.02 37.01
C ARG A 91 -8.24 -39.49 37.43
N LYS A 92 -7.43 -40.33 36.78
CA LYS A 92 -7.26 -41.75 37.13
C LYS A 92 -6.91 -41.93 38.60
N ARG A 93 -5.99 -41.13 39.15
CA ARG A 93 -5.61 -41.21 40.57
C ARG A 93 -6.77 -40.86 41.52
N LYS A 94 -7.63 -39.89 41.17
CA LYS A 94 -8.86 -39.58 41.94
C LYS A 94 -9.89 -40.69 41.84
N GLU A 95 -10.08 -41.25 40.65
CA GLU A 95 -11.03 -42.34 40.36
C GLU A 95 -10.63 -43.64 41.08
N GLU A 96 -9.32 -43.90 41.18
CA GLU A 96 -8.73 -44.97 41.97
C GLU A 96 -8.84 -44.72 43.49
N GLU A 97 -8.62 -43.48 43.95
CA GLU A 97 -8.80 -43.10 45.37
C GLU A 97 -10.27 -43.17 45.80
N GLU A 98 -11.21 -42.76 44.94
CA GLU A 98 -12.65 -42.88 45.18
C GLU A 98 -13.10 -44.35 45.17
N ARG A 99 -12.58 -45.16 44.25
CA ARG A 99 -12.84 -46.60 44.23
C ARG A 99 -12.29 -47.29 45.49
N GLN A 100 -11.08 -46.96 45.94
CA GLN A 100 -10.53 -47.49 47.18
C GLN A 100 -11.38 -47.09 48.40
N ARG A 101 -11.87 -45.85 48.47
CA ARG A 101 -12.81 -45.43 49.53
C ARG A 101 -14.11 -46.23 49.49
N ARG A 102 -14.71 -46.42 48.31
CA ARG A 102 -15.94 -47.23 48.14
C ARG A 102 -15.72 -48.70 48.53
N GLU A 103 -14.59 -49.31 48.14
CA GLU A 103 -14.25 -50.69 48.50
C GLU A 103 -13.92 -50.86 49.99
N GLU A 104 -13.26 -49.88 50.63
CA GLU A 104 -13.01 -49.91 52.07
C GLU A 104 -14.29 -49.66 52.89
N GLU A 105 -15.19 -48.79 52.41
CA GLU A 105 -16.50 -48.51 53.02
C GLU A 105 -17.45 -49.71 52.88
N GLU A 106 -17.50 -50.36 51.72
CA GLU A 106 -18.25 -51.61 51.55
C GLU A 106 -17.67 -52.74 52.41
N ARG A 107 -16.33 -52.85 52.49
CA ARG A 107 -15.67 -53.81 53.37
C ARG A 107 -16.00 -53.55 54.85
N LYS A 108 -15.96 -52.30 55.31
CA LYS A 108 -16.38 -51.93 56.67
C LYS A 108 -17.85 -52.27 56.92
N ALA A 109 -18.73 -51.99 55.96
CA ALA A 109 -20.15 -52.36 56.05
C ALA A 109 -20.35 -53.89 56.13
N ARG A 110 -19.57 -54.69 55.37
CA ARG A 110 -19.59 -56.17 55.46
C ARG A 110 -19.02 -56.69 56.78
N GLU A 111 -17.90 -56.15 57.27
CA GLU A 111 -17.30 -56.51 58.57
C GLU A 111 -18.24 -56.13 59.74
N GLU A 112 -18.90 -54.97 59.69
CA GLU A 112 -19.88 -54.55 60.70
C GLU A 112 -21.18 -55.39 60.63
N ALA A 113 -21.66 -55.72 59.44
CA ALA A 113 -22.80 -56.63 59.27
C ALA A 113 -22.51 -58.05 59.79
N GLN A 114 -21.30 -58.58 59.58
CA GLN A 114 -20.88 -59.85 60.18
C GLN A 114 -20.72 -59.75 61.70
N ARG A 115 -20.13 -58.67 62.22
CA ARG A 115 -20.05 -58.43 63.68
C ARG A 115 -21.41 -58.32 64.33
N ARG A 116 -22.38 -57.63 63.72
CA ARG A 116 -23.77 -57.56 64.22
C ARG A 116 -24.41 -58.94 64.29
N ARG A 117 -24.33 -59.74 63.21
CA ARG A 117 -24.87 -61.12 63.21
C ARG A 117 -24.24 -62.00 64.29
N LEU A 118 -22.91 -61.96 64.46
CA LEU A 118 -22.22 -62.72 65.51
C LEU A 118 -22.56 -62.25 66.94
N LEU A 119 -22.82 -60.95 67.14
CA LEU A 119 -23.25 -60.40 68.43
C LEU A 119 -24.71 -60.72 68.77
N GLU A 120 -25.61 -60.71 67.77
CA GLU A 120 -27.00 -61.15 67.95
C GLU A 120 -27.07 -62.66 68.24
N GLU A 121 -26.24 -63.48 67.58
CA GLU A 121 -26.20 -64.93 67.79
C GLU A 121 -25.57 -65.33 69.14
N GLN A 122 -24.58 -64.59 69.66
CA GLN A 122 -24.07 -64.84 71.02
C GLN A 122 -24.99 -64.31 72.13
N LYS A 123 -25.65 -63.15 71.96
CA LYS A 123 -26.57 -62.65 73.01
C LYS A 123 -27.74 -63.60 73.24
N LYS A 124 -28.28 -64.22 72.19
CA LYS A 124 -29.40 -65.17 72.30
C LYS A 124 -29.06 -66.54 72.92
N LYS A 125 -27.84 -66.73 73.44
CA LYS A 125 -27.41 -67.97 74.14
C LYS A 125 -26.69 -67.72 75.48
N ARG A 126 -26.78 -66.51 76.05
CA ARG A 126 -26.17 -66.17 77.36
C ARG A 126 -27.05 -65.33 78.30
N GLU A 127 -28.37 -65.31 78.07
CA GLU A 127 -29.31 -64.47 78.84
C GLU A 127 -30.37 -65.27 79.61
N GLU A 128 -30.26 -66.62 79.65
CA GLU A 128 -31.26 -67.50 80.28
C GLU A 128 -30.73 -68.39 81.44
N GLU A 129 -29.40 -68.58 81.62
CA GLU A 129 -28.85 -69.56 82.58
C GLU A 129 -27.85 -69.02 83.63
N GLU A 130 -27.79 -67.71 83.93
CA GLU A 130 -26.93 -67.25 85.05
C GLU A 130 -27.41 -66.03 85.85
N ARG A 131 -28.70 -65.94 86.24
CA ARG A 131 -29.10 -64.94 87.26
C ARG A 131 -30.33 -65.19 88.15
N ARG A 132 -30.49 -66.39 88.71
CA ARG A 132 -31.36 -66.62 89.91
C ARG A 132 -30.76 -67.54 90.99
N ARG A 133 -29.65 -67.07 91.60
CA ARG A 133 -29.12 -67.34 92.95
C ARG A 133 -28.00 -66.31 93.20
N LYS A 134 -27.86 -65.53 94.28
CA LYS A 134 -28.59 -65.39 95.56
C LYS A 134 -28.61 -66.65 96.45
N GLU A 135 -28.13 -66.63 97.68
CA GLU A 135 -27.19 -65.74 98.41
C GLU A 135 -25.83 -66.49 98.54
N GLU A 136 -24.71 -66.05 99.11
CA GLU A 136 -24.30 -65.12 100.19
C GLU A 136 -23.01 -64.37 99.73
N GLU A 137 -22.41 -63.36 100.37
CA GLU A 137 -22.33 -63.00 101.79
C GLU A 137 -22.47 -61.46 102.00
N GLU A 138 -23.20 -61.06 103.03
CA GLU A 138 -23.41 -59.64 103.37
C GLU A 138 -22.35 -59.15 104.37
N LYS A 139 -21.54 -58.14 103.97
CA LYS A 139 -20.95 -57.02 104.76
C LYS A 139 -19.51 -56.66 104.32
N ARG A 140 -19.34 -55.80 103.30
CA ARG A 140 -18.20 -54.83 103.29
C ARG A 140 -18.23 -53.62 102.33
N LEU A 141 -19.22 -53.47 101.44
CA LEU A 141 -19.16 -52.45 100.36
C LEU A 141 -20.03 -51.19 100.53
N LYS A 142 -20.60 -50.93 101.72
CA LYS A 142 -21.45 -49.74 101.96
C LYS A 142 -20.71 -48.40 102.09
N GLU A 143 -19.38 -48.36 101.95
CA GLU A 143 -18.59 -47.11 101.90
C GLU A 143 -17.97 -46.80 100.51
N GLU A 144 -17.89 -47.75 99.57
CA GLU A 144 -17.43 -47.44 98.21
C GLU A 144 -18.56 -46.93 97.29
N GLU A 145 -19.79 -47.39 97.50
CA GLU A 145 -20.89 -47.19 96.54
C GLU A 145 -21.28 -45.71 96.36
N GLU A 146 -21.31 -44.93 97.45
CA GLU A 146 -21.61 -43.50 97.36
C GLU A 146 -20.47 -42.69 96.73
N ARG A 147 -19.22 -43.07 96.99
CA ARG A 147 -18.04 -42.44 96.39
C ARG A 147 -17.95 -42.74 94.89
N LYS A 148 -18.22 -43.98 94.47
CA LYS A 148 -18.30 -44.36 93.04
C LYS A 148 -19.41 -43.61 92.33
N ARG A 149 -20.64 -43.58 92.87
CA ARG A 149 -21.75 -42.84 92.25
C ARG A 149 -21.43 -41.37 91.99
N ARG A 150 -20.89 -40.65 92.99
CA ARG A 150 -20.52 -39.24 92.83
C ARG A 150 -19.39 -39.04 91.81
N GLN A 151 -18.38 -39.94 91.77
CA GLN A 151 -17.29 -39.86 90.79
C GLN A 151 -17.70 -40.27 89.36
N GLU A 152 -18.65 -41.21 89.21
CA GLU A 152 -19.21 -41.60 87.92
C GLU A 152 -20.14 -40.53 87.36
N GLU A 153 -20.97 -39.89 88.20
CA GLU A 153 -21.85 -38.80 87.76
C GLU A 153 -21.08 -37.52 87.42
N GLU A 154 -20.01 -37.20 88.16
CA GLU A 154 -19.09 -36.11 87.78
C GLU A 154 -18.33 -36.44 86.48
N ARG A 155 -17.83 -37.67 86.33
CA ARG A 155 -17.19 -38.12 85.08
C ARG A 155 -18.15 -38.06 83.89
N LEU A 156 -19.39 -38.52 84.04
CA LEU A 156 -20.38 -38.50 82.97
C LEU A 156 -20.79 -37.07 82.59
N ARG A 157 -20.83 -36.14 83.55
CA ARG A 157 -21.02 -34.71 83.27
C ARG A 157 -19.81 -34.07 82.57
N ARG A 158 -18.58 -34.38 83.02
CA ARG A 158 -17.35 -33.90 82.35
C ARG A 158 -17.25 -34.46 80.93
N GLU A 159 -17.46 -35.76 80.74
CA GLU A 159 -17.44 -36.40 79.43
C GLU A 159 -18.50 -35.80 78.50
N LYS A 160 -19.73 -35.56 78.98
CA LYS A 160 -20.76 -34.87 78.19
C LYS A 160 -20.35 -33.46 77.79
N LEU A 161 -19.88 -32.63 78.72
CA LEU A 161 -19.43 -31.26 78.43
C LEU A 161 -18.22 -31.23 77.48
N GLU A 162 -17.26 -32.14 77.66
CA GLU A 162 -16.08 -32.29 76.80
C GLU A 162 -16.48 -32.74 75.39
N ARG A 163 -17.47 -33.64 75.28
CA ARG A 163 -17.99 -34.18 74.02
C ARG A 163 -18.90 -33.18 73.28
N GLU A 164 -19.72 -32.42 73.99
CA GLU A 164 -20.48 -31.29 73.43
C GLU A 164 -19.54 -30.17 72.97
N ALA A 165 -18.53 -29.80 73.77
CA ALA A 165 -17.51 -28.81 73.37
C ALA A 165 -16.68 -29.29 72.17
N ALA A 166 -16.31 -30.57 72.11
CA ALA A 166 -15.62 -31.16 70.97
C ALA A 166 -16.51 -31.21 69.71
N GLU A 167 -17.80 -31.51 69.85
CA GLU A 167 -18.74 -31.51 68.72
C GLU A 167 -19.03 -30.08 68.23
N GLU A 168 -19.21 -29.10 69.12
CA GLU A 168 -19.39 -27.70 68.75
C GLU A 168 -18.12 -27.13 68.08
N ALA A 169 -16.93 -27.45 68.61
CA ALA A 169 -15.66 -27.09 68.00
C ALA A 169 -15.46 -27.75 66.63
N ARG A 170 -15.92 -29.01 66.44
CA ARG A 170 -15.92 -29.69 65.14
C ARG A 170 -16.90 -29.02 64.17
N ARG A 171 -18.14 -28.74 64.59
CA ARG A 171 -19.15 -28.06 63.76
C ARG A 171 -18.68 -26.68 63.31
N LYS A 172 -18.06 -25.90 64.20
CA LYS A 172 -17.44 -24.60 63.85
C LYS A 172 -16.36 -24.75 62.78
N ARG A 173 -15.48 -25.75 62.88
CA ARG A 173 -14.46 -26.05 61.86
C ARG A 173 -15.07 -26.50 60.53
N GLU A 174 -16.06 -27.38 60.53
CA GLU A 174 -16.75 -27.83 59.31
C GLU A 174 -17.54 -26.70 58.63
N GLU A 175 -18.14 -25.79 59.40
CA GLU A 175 -18.82 -24.61 58.87
C GLU A 175 -17.85 -23.56 58.33
N GLU A 176 -16.72 -23.33 59.02
CA GLU A 176 -15.64 -22.44 58.59
C GLU A 176 -14.95 -22.97 57.32
N GLU A 177 -14.63 -24.27 57.26
CA GLU A 177 -14.08 -24.90 56.06
C GLU A 177 -15.07 -24.85 54.90
N ARG A 178 -16.36 -25.12 55.12
CA ARG A 178 -17.39 -25.00 54.08
C ARG A 178 -17.52 -23.57 53.55
N LYS A 179 -17.46 -22.57 54.43
CA LYS A 179 -17.43 -21.14 54.06
C LYS A 179 -16.16 -20.79 53.29
N GLU A 180 -15.01 -21.36 53.64
CA GLU A 180 -13.77 -21.13 52.92
C GLU A 180 -13.79 -21.79 51.53
N GLN A 181 -14.27 -23.04 51.42
CA GLN A 181 -14.47 -23.73 50.15
C GLN A 181 -15.43 -22.94 49.23
N GLU A 182 -16.54 -22.43 49.75
CA GLU A 182 -17.47 -21.59 48.98
C GLU A 182 -16.81 -20.27 48.53
N ARG A 183 -16.02 -19.61 49.39
CA ARG A 183 -15.28 -18.39 49.00
C ARG A 183 -14.21 -18.68 47.94
N ARG A 184 -13.49 -19.79 48.05
CA ARG A 184 -12.52 -20.27 47.05
C ARG A 184 -13.22 -20.59 45.72
N GLU A 185 -14.37 -21.25 45.74
CA GLU A 185 -15.12 -21.56 44.52
C GLU A 185 -15.69 -20.30 43.85
N ARG A 186 -16.28 -19.37 44.63
CA ARG A 186 -16.75 -18.08 44.12
C ARG A 186 -15.60 -17.29 43.49
N ALA A 187 -14.43 -17.24 44.13
CA ALA A 187 -13.23 -16.58 43.59
C ALA A 187 -12.74 -17.24 42.29
N LEU A 188 -12.71 -18.57 42.20
CA LEU A 188 -12.32 -19.30 40.98
C LEU A 188 -13.33 -19.09 39.83
N ARG A 189 -14.63 -19.03 40.13
CA ARG A 189 -15.68 -18.70 39.16
C ARG A 189 -15.50 -17.27 38.64
N GLU A 190 -15.27 -16.31 39.52
CA GLU A 190 -15.05 -14.91 39.17
C GLU A 190 -13.73 -14.70 38.38
N GLU A 191 -12.64 -15.38 38.76
CA GLU A 191 -11.38 -15.36 38.01
C GLU A 191 -11.57 -15.92 36.59
N MET A 192 -12.29 -17.03 36.45
CA MET A 192 -12.60 -17.63 35.15
C MET A 192 -13.52 -16.75 34.30
N GLU A 193 -14.43 -16.00 34.90
CA GLU A 193 -15.27 -15.02 34.20
C GLU A 193 -14.46 -13.78 33.77
N ARG A 194 -13.70 -13.18 34.69
CA ARG A 194 -12.74 -12.09 34.39
C ARG A 194 -11.77 -12.49 33.27
N ARG A 195 -11.28 -13.73 33.27
CA ARG A 195 -10.38 -14.29 32.25
C ARG A 195 -11.07 -14.54 30.91
N ARG A 196 -12.38 -14.82 30.88
CA ARG A 196 -13.19 -14.86 29.64
C ARG A 196 -13.40 -13.46 29.09
N ALA A 197 -13.84 -12.52 29.94
CA ALA A 197 -14.05 -11.13 29.58
C ALA A 197 -12.76 -10.46 29.06
N ALA A 198 -11.62 -10.70 29.70
CA ALA A 198 -10.32 -10.22 29.23
C ALA A 198 -9.95 -10.79 27.84
N LYS A 199 -10.08 -12.11 27.63
CA LYS A 199 -9.86 -12.72 26.32
C LYS A 199 -10.78 -12.17 25.24
N GLU A 200 -12.05 -11.92 25.55
CA GLU A 200 -12.99 -11.34 24.61
C GLU A 200 -12.67 -9.87 24.31
N ALA A 201 -12.29 -9.09 25.33
CA ALA A 201 -11.83 -7.71 25.16
C ALA A 201 -10.57 -7.64 24.29
N ASP A 202 -9.59 -8.52 24.50
CA ASP A 202 -8.39 -8.59 23.66
C ASP A 202 -8.69 -9.07 22.24
N GLN A 203 -9.60 -10.04 22.05
CA GLN A 203 -10.08 -10.41 20.70
C GLN A 203 -10.79 -9.25 19.99
N ARG A 204 -11.62 -8.48 20.71
CA ARG A 204 -12.27 -7.26 20.19
C ARG A 204 -11.22 -6.20 19.83
N ARG A 205 -10.19 -6.00 20.66
CA ARG A 205 -9.07 -5.07 20.39
C ARG A 205 -8.28 -5.50 19.16
N ILE A 206 -7.86 -6.76 19.07
CA ILE A 206 -7.13 -7.32 17.92
C ILE A 206 -7.95 -7.16 16.64
N ARG A 207 -9.27 -7.40 16.68
CA ARG A 207 -10.15 -7.20 15.52
C ARG A 207 -10.22 -5.74 15.07
N LEU A 208 -10.39 -4.80 16.00
CA LEU A 208 -10.42 -3.36 15.72
C LEU A 208 -9.06 -2.86 15.21
N GLU A 209 -7.95 -3.41 15.72
CA GLU A 209 -6.59 -3.11 15.29
C GLU A 209 -6.30 -3.66 13.89
N GLN A 210 -6.73 -4.89 13.58
CA GLN A 210 -6.68 -5.47 12.23
C GLN A 210 -7.53 -4.68 11.23
N GLU A 211 -8.72 -4.25 11.62
CA GLU A 211 -9.59 -3.38 10.80
C GLU A 211 -8.93 -2.01 10.54
N ARG A 212 -8.38 -1.38 11.58
CA ARG A 212 -7.63 -0.12 11.46
C ARG A 212 -6.39 -0.29 10.57
N ALA A 213 -5.68 -1.42 10.67
CA ALA A 213 -4.53 -1.74 9.84
C ALA A 213 -4.91 -2.05 8.38
N ARG A 214 -6.10 -2.62 8.12
CA ARG A 214 -6.68 -2.76 6.78
C ARG A 214 -6.97 -1.38 6.18
N LEU A 215 -7.69 -0.53 6.93
CA LEU A 215 -8.07 0.82 6.49
C LEU A 215 -6.87 1.77 6.31
N ALA A 216 -5.80 1.60 7.09
CA ALA A 216 -4.57 2.39 6.96
C ALA A 216 -3.82 2.12 5.64
N LYS A 217 -3.97 0.93 5.07
CA LYS A 217 -3.37 0.51 3.79
C LYS A 217 -4.15 1.00 2.56
N LEU A 218 -5.38 1.49 2.73
CA LEU A 218 -6.21 1.96 1.61
C LEU A 218 -5.90 3.43 1.26
N PRO A 219 -5.85 3.79 -0.04
CA PRO A 219 -5.88 5.17 -0.49
C PRO A 219 -7.09 5.93 0.08
N PRO A 220 -6.99 7.26 0.31
CA PRO A 220 -8.05 8.08 0.89
C PRO A 220 -9.46 7.83 0.33
N VAL A 221 -9.63 7.80 -1.00
CA VAL A 221 -10.95 7.55 -1.62
C VAL A 221 -11.53 6.16 -1.33
N LEU A 222 -10.68 5.14 -1.15
CA LEU A 222 -11.12 3.77 -0.89
C LEU A 222 -11.32 3.51 0.61
N ARG A 223 -10.54 4.20 1.46
CA ARG A 223 -10.82 4.33 2.89
C ARG A 223 -12.16 5.03 3.14
N TRP A 224 -12.49 6.05 2.32
CA TRP A 224 -13.81 6.69 2.32
C TRP A 224 -14.91 5.71 1.88
N LEU A 225 -14.73 5.01 0.75
CA LEU A 225 -15.70 4.04 0.22
C LEU A 225 -16.05 2.95 1.25
N ASP A 226 -15.04 2.43 1.96
CA ASP A 226 -15.23 1.42 3.01
C ASP A 226 -15.97 1.99 4.24
N GLY A 227 -15.66 3.23 4.65
CA GLY A 227 -16.36 3.93 5.73
C GLY A 227 -17.76 4.46 5.38
N ALA A 228 -18.07 4.64 4.09
CA ALA A 228 -19.30 5.30 3.64
C ALA A 228 -20.58 4.55 4.07
N VAL A 229 -21.56 5.29 4.62
CA VAL A 229 -22.83 4.71 5.08
C VAL A 229 -23.70 4.29 3.89
N ASN A 230 -23.77 5.11 2.84
CA ASN A 230 -24.47 4.77 1.60
C ASN A 230 -23.67 5.25 0.36
N PRO A 231 -22.76 4.44 -0.17
CA PRO A 231 -22.03 4.75 -1.41
C PRO A 231 -22.86 4.51 -2.69
N LYS A 232 -24.06 3.90 -2.60
CA LYS A 232 -24.89 3.54 -3.76
C LYS A 232 -25.90 4.65 -4.06
N LEU A 233 -25.36 5.83 -4.39
CA LEU A 233 -26.10 7.05 -4.72
C LEU A 233 -25.67 7.57 -6.10
N ALA A 234 -26.61 8.17 -6.84
CA ALA A 234 -26.31 8.74 -8.17
C ALA A 234 -25.29 9.89 -8.07
N GLU A 235 -25.46 10.79 -7.10
CA GLU A 235 -24.53 11.90 -6.79
C GLU A 235 -23.10 11.42 -6.50
N VAL A 236 -22.96 10.23 -5.88
CA VAL A 236 -21.66 9.59 -5.63
C VAL A 236 -21.08 9.03 -6.93
N ALA A 237 -21.88 8.33 -7.73
CA ALA A 237 -21.43 7.80 -9.01
C ALA A 237 -21.05 8.91 -10.01
N GLU A 238 -21.75 10.04 -10.01
CA GLU A 238 -21.43 11.21 -10.83
C GLU A 238 -20.04 11.77 -10.54
N LYS A 239 -19.65 11.86 -9.26
CA LYS A 239 -18.29 12.25 -8.83
C LYS A 239 -17.18 11.33 -9.37
N PHE A 240 -17.52 10.09 -9.73
CA PHE A 240 -16.58 9.10 -10.30
C PHE A 240 -16.87 8.72 -11.76
N SER A 241 -17.80 9.40 -12.42
CA SER A 241 -18.37 9.05 -13.74
C SER A 241 -17.36 8.95 -14.89
N ILE A 242 -16.21 9.62 -14.78
CA ILE A 242 -15.11 9.50 -15.75
C ILE A 242 -14.30 8.24 -15.43
N MET A 243 -14.00 7.44 -16.45
CA MET A 243 -13.31 6.15 -16.34
C MET A 243 -12.13 6.09 -17.33
N GLN A 244 -11.03 5.44 -16.97
CA GLN A 244 -9.89 5.26 -17.88
C GLN A 244 -10.04 3.94 -18.65
N GLY A 245 -10.58 4.02 -19.87
CA GLY A 245 -10.73 2.88 -20.79
C GLY A 245 -9.41 2.50 -21.43
N VAL A 246 -8.63 1.70 -20.71
CA VAL A 246 -7.32 1.18 -21.13
C VAL A 246 -7.48 0.15 -22.24
N ARG A 247 -6.71 0.27 -23.34
CA ARG A 247 -6.67 -0.78 -24.38
C ARG A 247 -6.15 -2.11 -23.86
N TYR A 248 -6.84 -3.19 -24.24
CA TYR A 248 -6.42 -4.55 -23.94
C TYR A 248 -5.02 -4.87 -24.45
N ASP A 249 -4.66 -4.42 -25.66
CA ASP A 249 -3.33 -4.65 -26.22
C ASP A 249 -2.18 -3.92 -25.47
N CYS A 250 -2.49 -2.94 -24.62
CA CYS A 250 -1.54 -2.30 -23.71
C CYS A 250 -1.43 -3.03 -22.35
N ILE A 251 -2.36 -3.93 -22.05
CA ILE A 251 -2.30 -4.85 -20.89
C ILE A 251 -1.67 -6.18 -21.30
N LYS A 252 -1.97 -6.66 -22.52
CA LYS A 252 -1.45 -7.89 -23.14
C LYS A 252 -0.97 -7.62 -24.57
N PRO A 253 0.34 -7.41 -24.78
CA PRO A 253 0.92 -7.13 -26.10
C PRO A 253 0.66 -8.22 -27.16
N GLU A 254 0.32 -9.44 -26.75
CA GLU A 254 -0.05 -10.55 -27.65
C GLU A 254 -1.34 -10.27 -28.42
N ALA A 255 -2.19 -9.34 -27.96
CA ALA A 255 -3.43 -8.94 -28.62
C ALA A 255 -3.26 -7.78 -29.63
N ASN A 256 -2.04 -7.26 -29.83
CA ASN A 256 -1.74 -6.17 -30.77
C ASN A 256 -2.33 -6.44 -32.17
N GLY A 257 -2.98 -5.43 -32.76
CA GLY A 257 -3.57 -5.49 -34.11
C GLY A 257 -4.85 -6.33 -34.25
N THR A 258 -5.28 -7.04 -33.19
CA THR A 258 -6.55 -7.79 -33.21
C THR A 258 -7.76 -6.89 -32.95
N ARG A 259 -8.98 -7.38 -33.19
CA ARG A 259 -10.21 -6.69 -32.74
C ARG A 259 -10.25 -6.61 -31.22
N ASP A 260 -10.01 -7.72 -30.55
CA ASP A 260 -10.08 -7.84 -29.09
C ASP A 260 -9.02 -6.97 -28.40
N GLY A 261 -7.85 -6.77 -29.01
CA GLY A 261 -6.80 -5.86 -28.54
C GLY A 261 -7.25 -4.39 -28.39
N ARG A 262 -8.28 -4.00 -29.14
CA ARG A 262 -8.90 -2.66 -29.09
C ARG A 262 -10.01 -2.54 -28.04
N GLU A 263 -10.41 -3.64 -27.39
CA GLU A 263 -11.36 -3.62 -26.29
C GLU A 263 -10.82 -2.76 -25.14
N GLN A 264 -11.69 -1.97 -24.51
CA GLN A 264 -11.33 -1.16 -23.35
C GLN A 264 -11.53 -1.94 -22.05
N TRP A 265 -10.65 -1.71 -21.08
CA TRP A 265 -10.64 -2.34 -19.77
C TRP A 265 -10.53 -1.26 -18.68
N LEU A 266 -11.11 -1.55 -17.52
CA LEU A 266 -11.20 -0.66 -16.36
C LEU A 266 -10.48 -1.25 -15.15
N LEU A 267 -9.94 -0.40 -14.29
CA LEU A 267 -9.34 -0.84 -13.04
C LEU A 267 -10.43 -1.21 -12.02
N ASN A 268 -10.27 -2.33 -11.30
CA ASN A 268 -11.25 -2.83 -10.33
C ASN A 268 -11.69 -1.78 -9.29
N THR A 269 -10.78 -0.90 -8.88
CA THR A 269 -11.04 0.20 -7.95
C THR A 269 -11.95 1.30 -8.52
N GLN A 270 -11.86 1.62 -9.82
CA GLN A 270 -12.77 2.55 -10.50
C GLN A 270 -14.18 1.95 -10.57
N VAL A 271 -14.26 0.65 -10.88
CA VAL A 271 -15.53 -0.08 -10.98
C VAL A 271 -16.18 -0.25 -9.60
N ALA A 272 -15.40 -0.52 -8.55
CA ALA A 272 -15.90 -0.58 -7.17
C ALA A 272 -16.48 0.76 -6.70
N LEU A 273 -15.81 1.88 -7.01
CA LEU A 273 -16.30 3.24 -6.72
C LEU A 273 -17.63 3.54 -7.42
N LEU A 274 -17.79 3.16 -8.69
CA LEU A 274 -19.04 3.36 -9.44
C LEU A 274 -20.18 2.45 -8.96
N LEU A 275 -19.89 1.17 -8.68
CA LEU A 275 -20.89 0.23 -8.16
C LEU A 275 -21.23 0.46 -6.68
N GLY A 276 -20.47 1.31 -5.98
CA GLY A 276 -20.56 1.52 -4.53
C GLY A 276 -20.29 0.23 -3.74
N GLU A 277 -19.45 -0.66 -4.25
CA GLU A 277 -19.10 -1.93 -3.60
C GLU A 277 -17.83 -1.76 -2.76
N LYS A 278 -17.91 -2.12 -1.48
CA LYS A 278 -16.75 -2.10 -0.55
C LYS A 278 -15.80 -3.28 -0.77
N ASP A 279 -16.29 -4.32 -1.45
CA ASP A 279 -15.51 -5.46 -1.92
C ASP A 279 -14.71 -5.07 -3.17
N LEU A 280 -13.46 -4.67 -2.96
CA LEU A 280 -12.54 -4.27 -4.03
C LEU A 280 -12.08 -5.45 -4.90
N ASP A 281 -12.24 -6.68 -4.40
CA ASP A 281 -12.01 -7.91 -5.18
C ASP A 281 -13.22 -8.24 -6.08
N LEU A 282 -14.31 -7.47 -6.02
CA LEU A 282 -15.48 -7.62 -6.90
C LEU A 282 -15.98 -9.09 -6.93
N SER A 283 -15.94 -9.79 -5.80
CA SER A 283 -16.13 -11.25 -5.68
C SER A 283 -17.50 -11.72 -6.19
N ARG A 284 -18.52 -10.86 -6.10
CA ARG A 284 -19.86 -11.06 -6.69
C ARG A 284 -19.81 -11.30 -8.20
N TYR A 285 -18.80 -10.77 -8.90
CA TYR A 285 -18.64 -10.84 -10.35
C TYR A 285 -17.56 -11.89 -10.69
N THR A 286 -17.90 -13.16 -10.44
CA THR A 286 -17.02 -14.31 -10.67
C THR A 286 -16.76 -14.62 -12.15
N GLY A 287 -17.72 -14.31 -13.02
CA GLY A 287 -17.63 -14.55 -14.47
C GLY A 287 -16.83 -13.50 -15.25
N TRP A 288 -16.39 -12.41 -14.61
CA TRP A 288 -15.60 -11.36 -15.27
C TRP A 288 -14.14 -11.76 -15.41
N ALA A 289 -13.56 -11.48 -16.58
CA ALA A 289 -12.13 -11.69 -16.80
C ALA A 289 -11.30 -10.71 -15.96
N ARG A 290 -10.23 -11.21 -15.31
CA ARG A 290 -9.37 -10.44 -14.40
C ARG A 290 -7.92 -10.53 -14.85
N ILE A 291 -7.21 -9.41 -14.87
CA ILE A 291 -5.77 -9.36 -15.22
C ILE A 291 -5.04 -8.43 -14.24
N PRO A 292 -4.05 -8.91 -13.46
CA PRO A 292 -3.31 -8.06 -12.51
C PRO A 292 -2.70 -6.82 -13.15
N ALA A 293 -2.82 -5.68 -12.49
CA ALA A 293 -2.29 -4.40 -12.95
C ALA A 293 -0.79 -4.30 -12.64
N SER A 294 0.04 -4.25 -13.70
CA SER A 294 1.50 -4.15 -13.55
C SER A 294 1.93 -2.86 -12.82
N PRO A 295 3.11 -2.81 -12.18
CA PRO A 295 3.59 -1.59 -11.54
C PRO A 295 3.68 -0.38 -12.48
N VAL A 296 3.96 -0.64 -13.77
CA VAL A 296 3.96 0.36 -14.84
C VAL A 296 2.54 0.86 -15.13
N ALA A 297 1.56 -0.04 -15.20
CA ALA A 297 0.15 0.32 -15.36
C ALA A 297 -0.36 1.17 -14.17
N LYS A 298 -0.05 0.77 -12.93
CA LYS A 298 -0.36 1.54 -11.72
C LYS A 298 0.26 2.94 -11.78
N ARG A 299 1.53 3.05 -12.15
CA ARG A 299 2.24 4.34 -12.25
C ARG A 299 1.66 5.25 -13.35
N ALA A 300 1.19 4.70 -14.46
CA ALA A 300 0.52 5.45 -15.51
C ALA A 300 -0.86 5.96 -15.06
N ILE A 301 -1.72 5.06 -14.54
CA ILE A 301 -3.07 5.42 -14.05
C ILE A 301 -2.99 6.42 -12.89
N TRP A 302 -2.05 6.24 -11.96
CA TRP A 302 -1.87 7.17 -10.84
C TRP A 302 -1.67 8.61 -11.31
N ARG A 303 -0.93 8.85 -12.39
CA ARG A 303 -0.68 10.21 -12.89
C ARG A 303 -1.84 10.80 -13.69
N LEU A 304 -2.86 10.00 -14.03
CA LEU A 304 -4.14 10.46 -14.57
C LEU A 304 -5.19 10.67 -13.47
N GLU A 305 -5.05 10.00 -12.33
CA GLU A 305 -6.09 9.87 -11.31
C GLU A 305 -5.64 10.20 -9.88
N SER A 306 -4.45 10.75 -9.69
CA SER A 306 -3.87 11.07 -8.37
C SER A 306 -4.85 11.80 -7.47
N ASP A 307 -5.56 12.75 -8.06
CA ASP A 307 -6.46 13.66 -7.35
C ASP A 307 -7.81 13.00 -7.02
N ARG A 308 -8.17 11.93 -7.74
CA ARG A 308 -9.27 11.04 -7.38
C ARG A 308 -8.91 10.23 -6.15
N TYR A 309 -7.76 9.54 -6.16
CA TYR A 309 -7.37 8.64 -5.06
C TYR A 309 -6.92 9.38 -3.80
N ALA A 310 -6.28 10.55 -3.95
CA ALA A 310 -5.88 11.45 -2.87
C ALA A 310 -6.95 12.51 -2.51
N LEU A 311 -8.16 12.45 -3.09
CA LEU A 311 -9.26 13.39 -2.80
C LEU A 311 -8.85 14.89 -2.88
N THR A 312 -7.92 15.25 -3.78
CA THR A 312 -7.44 16.63 -3.96
C THR A 312 -8.19 17.40 -5.05
N THR A 313 -9.12 16.76 -5.77
CA THR A 313 -10.04 17.43 -6.70
C THR A 313 -11.14 18.20 -5.93
N PRO A 314 -11.48 19.46 -6.30
CA PRO A 314 -12.53 20.22 -5.61
C PRO A 314 -13.92 19.57 -5.52
N SER A 315 -14.29 18.70 -6.47
CA SER A 315 -15.54 17.93 -6.46
C SER A 315 -15.56 16.76 -5.44
N LEU A 316 -14.39 16.42 -4.89
CA LEU A 316 -14.17 15.29 -3.98
C LEU A 316 -13.82 15.71 -2.54
N PHE A 317 -13.60 17.01 -2.30
CA PHE A 317 -13.27 17.55 -0.98
C PHE A 317 -14.26 17.13 0.11
N GLU A 318 -15.55 17.16 -0.19
CA GLU A 318 -16.65 16.73 0.70
C GLU A 318 -16.51 15.28 1.17
N LEU A 319 -15.83 14.42 0.40
CA LEU A 319 -15.56 13.03 0.75
C LEU A 319 -14.32 12.90 1.65
N GLY A 320 -13.35 13.80 1.47
CA GLY A 320 -12.17 13.90 2.34
C GLY A 320 -12.49 14.53 3.70
N GLU A 321 -13.46 15.44 3.79
CA GLU A 321 -13.95 16.00 5.05
C GLU A 321 -14.63 14.94 5.94
N GLN A 322 -15.21 13.89 5.32
CA GLN A 322 -15.76 12.73 6.03
C GLN A 322 -14.66 11.81 6.62
N LEU A 323 -13.39 11.98 6.24
CA LEU A 323 -12.26 11.23 6.79
C LEU A 323 -11.65 11.96 7.98
N GLN A 324 -11.76 11.37 9.18
CA GLN A 324 -11.31 11.98 10.43
C GLN A 324 -9.88 12.53 10.34
N GLY A 325 -9.75 13.85 10.50
CA GLY A 325 -8.47 14.56 10.54
C GLY A 325 -7.75 14.70 9.20
N TYR A 326 -8.35 14.30 8.07
CA TYR A 326 -7.61 14.15 6.80
C TYR A 326 -6.99 15.45 6.26
N TYR A 327 -7.74 16.55 6.22
CA TYR A 327 -7.21 17.88 5.89
C TYR A 327 -6.62 18.63 7.10
N GLN A 328 -6.38 17.94 8.22
CA GLN A 328 -5.77 18.47 9.44
C GLN A 328 -6.52 19.69 10.04
N GLY A 329 -7.83 19.79 9.80
CA GLY A 329 -8.67 20.91 10.24
C GLY A 329 -8.67 22.14 9.33
N ASN A 330 -8.00 22.09 8.18
CA ASN A 330 -7.95 23.18 7.20
C ASN A 330 -9.11 23.08 6.19
N ASP A 331 -9.57 24.24 5.70
CA ASP A 331 -10.47 24.35 4.54
C ASP A 331 -9.77 23.73 3.30
N PRO A 332 -10.30 22.64 2.71
CA PRO A 332 -9.64 21.96 1.59
C PRO A 332 -9.50 22.86 0.36
N ARG A 333 -10.36 23.87 0.20
CA ARG A 333 -10.32 24.86 -0.91
C ARG A 333 -9.20 25.89 -0.75
N ARG A 334 -8.49 25.89 0.39
CA ARG A 334 -7.36 26.79 0.70
C ARG A 334 -6.02 26.06 0.87
N LEU A 335 -5.97 24.75 0.64
CA LEU A 335 -4.74 23.97 0.79
C LEU A 335 -3.66 24.43 -0.20
N GLY A 336 -2.49 24.77 0.33
CA GLY A 336 -1.34 25.10 -0.49
C GLY A 336 -0.80 23.89 -1.27
N TYR A 337 -0.20 24.16 -2.43
CA TYR A 337 0.36 23.14 -3.34
C TYR A 337 1.17 22.04 -2.62
N ARG A 338 2.07 22.43 -1.70
CA ARG A 338 2.91 21.47 -0.93
C ARG A 338 2.09 20.48 -0.09
N THR A 339 0.95 20.92 0.46
CA THR A 339 0.07 20.04 1.24
C THR A 339 -0.68 19.07 0.33
N LEU A 340 -1.14 19.53 -0.83
CA LEU A 340 -1.77 18.66 -1.84
C LEU A 340 -0.79 17.61 -2.38
N GLU A 341 0.47 17.99 -2.64
CA GLU A 341 1.53 17.05 -3.01
C GLU A 341 1.83 16.03 -1.91
N SER A 342 1.83 16.44 -0.63
CA SER A 342 2.01 15.52 0.51
C SER A 342 0.87 14.50 0.60
N LEU A 343 -0.39 14.95 0.43
CA LEU A 343 -1.56 14.07 0.40
C LEU A 343 -1.53 13.10 -0.79
N ARG A 344 -1.06 13.56 -1.96
CA ARG A 344 -0.81 12.71 -3.15
C ARG A 344 0.28 11.69 -2.88
N ALA A 345 1.39 12.06 -2.25
CA ALA A 345 2.49 11.14 -1.93
C ALA A 345 2.05 10.01 -0.97
N GLU A 346 1.39 10.35 0.14
CA GLU A 346 0.87 9.37 1.13
C GLU A 346 -0.20 8.45 0.52
N ALA A 347 -0.99 8.96 -0.44
CA ALA A 347 -1.97 8.18 -1.17
C ALA A 347 -1.35 7.28 -2.25
N TRP A 348 -0.26 7.71 -2.90
CA TRP A 348 0.48 6.93 -3.90
C TRP A 348 1.09 5.66 -3.30
N GLU A 349 1.74 5.75 -2.13
CA GLU A 349 2.34 4.58 -1.47
C GLU A 349 1.31 3.47 -1.25
N LYS A 350 0.12 3.85 -0.76
CA LYS A 350 -1.01 2.96 -0.51
C LYS A 350 -1.57 2.40 -1.83
N PHE A 351 -1.73 3.25 -2.84
CA PHE A 351 -2.25 2.85 -4.15
C PHE A 351 -1.31 1.89 -4.89
N ALA A 352 0.00 2.13 -4.85
CA ALA A 352 0.99 1.25 -5.48
C ALA A 352 1.01 -0.14 -4.81
N ALA A 353 0.87 -0.18 -3.48
CA ALA A 353 0.91 -1.39 -2.66
C ALA A 353 -0.38 -2.24 -2.69
N MET A 354 -1.53 -1.68 -3.10
CA MET A 354 -2.76 -2.45 -3.30
C MET A 354 -2.60 -3.54 -4.36
N ASP A 355 -3.20 -4.72 -4.15
CA ASP A 355 -3.51 -5.58 -5.29
C ASP A 355 -4.68 -5.01 -6.09
N MET A 356 -4.55 -5.00 -7.41
CA MET A 356 -5.47 -4.37 -8.34
C MET A 356 -5.41 -5.08 -9.69
N PHE A 357 -6.54 -5.15 -10.39
CA PHE A 357 -6.69 -5.87 -11.64
C PHE A 357 -7.62 -5.13 -12.60
N PHE A 358 -7.42 -5.39 -13.88
CA PHE A 358 -8.30 -4.93 -14.95
C PHE A 358 -9.47 -5.89 -15.15
N VAL A 359 -10.65 -5.34 -15.44
CA VAL A 359 -11.86 -6.03 -15.94
C VAL A 359 -12.31 -5.39 -17.26
N LYS A 360 -13.04 -6.12 -18.11
CA LYS A 360 -13.52 -5.56 -19.39
C LYS A 360 -14.52 -4.42 -19.17
N ALA A 361 -14.45 -3.40 -20.01
CA ALA A 361 -15.46 -2.35 -20.04
C ALA A 361 -16.82 -2.88 -20.47
N SER A 362 -16.87 -3.76 -21.50
CA SER A 362 -18.12 -4.39 -21.94
C SER A 362 -18.84 -5.18 -20.84
N ASP A 363 -18.10 -6.03 -20.10
CA ASP A 363 -18.63 -6.81 -18.96
C ASP A 363 -19.24 -5.92 -17.87
N PHE A 364 -18.62 -4.76 -17.60
CA PHE A 364 -19.11 -3.75 -16.65
C PHE A 364 -20.32 -2.98 -17.20
N LEU A 365 -20.25 -2.46 -18.43
CA LEU A 365 -21.33 -1.70 -19.07
C LEU A 365 -22.62 -2.53 -19.18
N PHE A 366 -22.49 -3.83 -19.47
CA PHE A 366 -23.61 -4.77 -19.58
C PHE A 366 -24.47 -4.88 -18.30
N ILE A 367 -23.89 -4.75 -17.10
CA ILE A 367 -24.67 -4.87 -15.85
C ILE A 367 -25.37 -3.56 -15.46
N ILE A 368 -24.99 -2.41 -16.02
CA ILE A 368 -25.47 -1.08 -15.58
C ILE A 368 -27.00 -0.93 -15.59
N PRO A 369 -27.79 -1.44 -16.56
CA PRO A 369 -29.26 -1.37 -16.52
C PRO A 369 -29.88 -1.90 -15.21
N THR A 370 -29.20 -2.86 -14.56
CA THR A 370 -29.63 -3.51 -13.32
C THR A 370 -29.23 -2.75 -12.05
N ILE A 371 -28.26 -1.83 -12.14
CA ILE A 371 -27.71 -1.09 -11.00
C ILE A 371 -28.49 0.22 -10.80
N GLN A 372 -29.38 0.23 -9.82
CA GLN A 372 -30.37 1.31 -9.62
C GLN A 372 -29.75 2.72 -9.53
N HIS A 373 -28.63 2.88 -8.82
CA HIS A 373 -28.00 4.19 -8.61
C HIS A 373 -27.10 4.65 -9.76
N LEU A 374 -26.83 3.78 -10.75
CA LEU A 374 -26.17 4.15 -12.01
C LEU A 374 -27.18 4.49 -13.12
N ARG A 375 -28.49 4.34 -12.86
CA ARG A 375 -29.53 4.63 -13.83
C ARG A 375 -29.52 6.11 -14.21
N ASN A 376 -29.49 6.38 -15.50
CA ASN A 376 -29.40 7.70 -16.13
C ASN A 376 -28.12 8.51 -15.81
N VAL A 377 -27.17 7.96 -15.04
CA VAL A 377 -25.85 8.57 -14.83
C VAL A 377 -25.05 8.49 -16.14
N ARG A 378 -24.57 9.65 -16.63
CA ARG A 378 -23.73 9.71 -17.83
C ARG A 378 -22.29 9.36 -17.50
N LEU A 379 -21.92 8.10 -17.70
CA LEU A 379 -20.53 7.65 -17.59
C LEU A 379 -19.72 8.08 -18.81
N THR A 380 -18.44 8.39 -18.61
CA THR A 380 -17.55 8.90 -19.64
C THR A 380 -16.28 8.07 -19.69
N MET A 381 -16.11 7.31 -20.77
CA MET A 381 -14.95 6.47 -21.03
C MET A 381 -13.86 7.31 -21.72
N ALA A 382 -12.84 7.73 -20.99
CA ALA A 382 -11.65 8.36 -21.54
C ALA A 382 -10.72 7.30 -22.13
N TYR A 383 -10.18 7.54 -23.31
CA TYR A 383 -9.26 6.61 -23.99
C TYR A 383 -7.87 6.61 -23.34
N CYS A 384 -7.30 5.42 -23.07
CA CYS A 384 -5.99 5.29 -22.44
C CYS A 384 -5.11 4.20 -23.09
N GLU A 385 -3.83 4.53 -23.30
CA GLU A 385 -2.76 3.61 -23.69
C GLU A 385 -1.70 3.56 -22.58
N LEU A 386 -1.38 2.37 -22.07
CA LEU A 386 -0.33 2.20 -21.07
C LEU A 386 1.05 2.00 -21.73
N PRO A 387 2.13 2.56 -21.16
CA PRO A 387 3.49 2.24 -21.56
C PRO A 387 3.83 0.78 -21.23
N GLU A 388 4.67 0.14 -22.05
CA GLU A 388 5.07 -1.27 -21.88
C GLU A 388 6.02 -1.50 -20.70
N ASN A 389 6.92 -0.55 -20.49
CA ASN A 389 8.08 -0.72 -19.61
C ASN A 389 8.53 0.61 -18.99
N GLU A 390 9.36 0.52 -17.95
CA GLU A 390 9.65 1.67 -17.06
C GLU A 390 10.29 2.86 -17.79
N MET A 391 11.11 2.61 -18.82
CA MET A 391 11.72 3.66 -19.62
C MET A 391 10.67 4.49 -20.37
N GLN A 392 9.69 3.85 -21.05
CA GLN A 392 8.57 4.55 -21.68
C GLN A 392 7.70 5.30 -20.64
N CYS A 393 7.54 4.73 -19.44
CA CYS A 393 6.82 5.37 -18.34
C CYS A 393 7.58 6.57 -17.74
N ALA A 394 8.90 6.65 -17.90
CA ALA A 394 9.73 7.78 -17.48
C ALA A 394 9.85 8.85 -18.59
N SER A 395 10.04 8.44 -19.85
CA SER A 395 10.14 9.33 -21.01
C SER A 395 8.80 9.89 -21.50
N TRP A 396 7.69 9.33 -21.03
CA TRP A 396 6.32 9.72 -21.39
C TRP A 396 5.99 9.65 -22.89
N THR A 397 6.75 8.87 -23.66
CA THR A 397 6.58 8.77 -25.11
C THR A 397 5.20 8.20 -25.45
N PRO A 398 4.30 8.95 -26.11
CA PRO A 398 2.97 8.46 -26.47
C PRO A 398 3.09 7.31 -27.48
N ARG A 399 2.34 6.23 -27.27
CA ARG A 399 2.41 5.04 -28.12
C ARG A 399 1.66 5.21 -29.44
N GLN A 400 0.50 5.86 -29.38
CA GLN A 400 -0.34 6.18 -30.52
C GLN A 400 -0.72 4.94 -31.35
N LYS A 401 -0.95 3.79 -30.68
CA LYS A 401 -1.31 2.52 -31.34
C LYS A 401 -2.57 2.65 -32.20
N TRP A 402 -3.50 3.51 -31.77
CA TRP A 402 -4.71 3.84 -32.54
C TRP A 402 -4.41 4.32 -33.97
N ARG A 403 -3.21 4.83 -34.28
CA ARG A 403 -2.81 5.19 -35.66
C ARG A 403 -2.69 3.98 -36.59
N HIS A 404 -2.70 2.77 -36.06
CA HIS A 404 -2.66 1.51 -36.80
C HIS A 404 -4.01 0.76 -36.76
N ASP A 405 -5.04 1.35 -36.15
CA ASP A 405 -6.40 0.79 -36.20
C ASP A 405 -7.04 1.09 -37.57
N PRO A 406 -7.87 0.19 -38.13
CA PRO A 406 -8.57 0.42 -39.40
C PRO A 406 -9.46 1.67 -39.49
N ASP A 407 -9.83 2.23 -38.34
CA ASP A 407 -10.70 3.40 -38.17
C ASP A 407 -9.91 4.70 -37.85
N ALA A 408 -8.57 4.66 -37.83
CA ALA A 408 -7.69 5.78 -37.48
C ALA A 408 -7.92 7.06 -38.32
N ASP A 409 -8.16 6.91 -39.63
CA ASP A 409 -8.35 8.03 -40.56
C ASP A 409 -9.59 8.88 -40.19
N GLY A 410 -10.62 8.25 -39.60
CA GLY A 410 -11.85 8.91 -39.16
C GLY A 410 -11.64 9.86 -37.97
N LEU A 411 -10.49 9.78 -37.30
CA LEU A 411 -10.16 10.59 -36.11
C LEU A 411 -9.46 11.92 -36.46
N GLY A 412 -9.20 12.20 -37.74
CA GLY A 412 -8.60 13.46 -38.18
C GLY A 412 -7.17 13.71 -37.63
N GLY A 413 -6.46 12.65 -37.25
CA GLY A 413 -5.12 12.72 -36.65
C GLY A 413 -5.08 12.95 -35.14
N PHE A 414 -6.23 13.00 -34.47
CA PHE A 414 -6.37 12.98 -33.01
C PHE A 414 -6.49 11.55 -32.48
N ALA A 415 -6.20 11.34 -31.19
CA ALA A 415 -6.46 10.07 -30.53
C ALA A 415 -7.98 9.82 -30.39
N PRO A 416 -8.43 8.56 -30.23
CA PRO A 416 -9.81 8.25 -29.91
C PRO A 416 -10.27 9.06 -28.68
N SER A 417 -11.48 9.56 -28.76
CA SER A 417 -12.00 10.57 -27.86
C SER A 417 -12.82 9.95 -26.72
N ASN A 418 -13.49 10.78 -25.92
CA ASN A 418 -14.33 10.29 -24.85
C ASN A 418 -15.64 9.70 -25.41
N LYS A 419 -15.99 8.50 -24.94
CA LYS A 419 -17.27 7.85 -25.25
C LYS A 419 -18.21 7.97 -24.06
N HIS A 420 -19.43 8.47 -24.28
CA HIS A 420 -20.41 8.72 -23.24
C HIS A 420 -21.51 7.66 -23.25
N TYR A 421 -21.67 7.02 -22.10
CA TYR A 421 -22.63 5.93 -21.90
C TYR A 421 -23.71 6.35 -20.91
N ILE A 422 -24.95 5.95 -21.17
CA ILE A 422 -26.08 6.11 -20.25
C ILE A 422 -26.78 4.75 -20.16
N ASN A 423 -27.05 4.27 -18.94
CA ASN A 423 -27.60 2.93 -18.71
C ASN A 423 -26.78 1.78 -19.35
N GLY A 424 -25.48 1.98 -19.61
CA GLY A 424 -24.60 1.01 -20.29
C GLY A 424 -24.57 1.12 -21.82
N GLU A 425 -25.52 1.83 -22.43
CA GLU A 425 -25.58 2.05 -23.88
C GLU A 425 -24.76 3.27 -24.31
N LEU A 426 -24.10 3.21 -25.47
CA LEU A 426 -23.33 4.32 -26.04
C LEU A 426 -24.28 5.37 -26.63
N VAL A 427 -24.27 6.58 -26.06
CA VAL A 427 -25.17 7.67 -26.48
C VAL A 427 -24.47 8.72 -27.35
N SER A 428 -23.21 9.02 -27.05
CA SER A 428 -22.40 9.95 -27.86
C SER A 428 -20.91 9.69 -27.72
N GLU A 429 -20.13 10.31 -28.61
CA GLU A 429 -18.67 10.30 -28.62
C GLU A 429 -18.23 11.74 -28.95
N ASP A 430 -17.25 12.26 -28.21
CA ASP A 430 -16.67 13.58 -28.45
C ASP A 430 -16.06 13.62 -29.86
N LYS A 431 -16.54 14.47 -30.76
CA LYS A 431 -15.95 14.57 -32.11
C LYS A 431 -15.02 15.77 -32.21
N PRO A 432 -13.81 15.64 -32.79
CA PRO A 432 -12.92 16.77 -33.01
C PRO A 432 -13.55 17.72 -34.03
N SER A 433 -14.24 18.75 -33.54
CA SER A 433 -14.81 19.79 -34.38
C SER A 433 -13.69 20.66 -34.95
N LEU A 434 -13.59 20.72 -36.28
CA LEU A 434 -12.87 21.79 -36.95
C LEU A 434 -13.59 23.11 -36.64
N ALA A 435 -13.08 23.85 -35.66
CA ALA A 435 -13.60 25.16 -35.32
C ALA A 435 -13.45 26.08 -36.54
N GLU A 436 -14.56 26.59 -37.07
CA GLU A 436 -14.54 27.53 -38.19
C GLU A 436 -13.68 28.74 -37.80
N ALA A 437 -12.67 29.04 -38.62
CA ALA A 437 -11.82 30.19 -38.40
C ALA A 437 -12.69 31.46 -38.51
N SER A 438 -12.86 32.16 -37.37
CA SER A 438 -13.71 33.35 -37.28
C SER A 438 -13.45 34.29 -38.48
N PRO A 439 -14.48 34.61 -39.30
CA PRO A 439 -14.30 35.40 -40.51
C PRO A 439 -13.87 36.85 -40.21
N SER A 440 -14.08 37.30 -38.97
CA SER A 440 -13.39 38.47 -38.43
C SER A 440 -12.16 38.05 -37.63
N PRO A 441 -10.98 38.67 -37.83
CA PRO A 441 -9.87 38.45 -36.90
C PRO A 441 -10.29 38.87 -35.49
N PHE A 442 -9.86 38.12 -34.47
CA PHE A 442 -10.11 38.45 -33.07
C PHE A 442 -9.91 39.94 -32.82
N ARG A 443 -10.86 40.60 -32.13
CA ARG A 443 -10.82 42.05 -31.83
C ARG A 443 -9.61 42.40 -30.97
N ARG A 444 -8.45 42.55 -31.62
CA ARG A 444 -7.25 43.15 -31.03
C ARG A 444 -7.57 44.61 -30.77
N GLN A 445 -8.01 44.92 -29.55
CA GLN A 445 -8.02 46.28 -29.06
C GLN A 445 -6.55 46.74 -29.02
N ARG A 446 -6.10 47.37 -30.10
CA ARG A 446 -4.77 47.94 -30.23
C ARG A 446 -4.67 49.10 -29.25
N LEU A 447 -4.29 48.80 -28.01
CA LEU A 447 -3.87 49.81 -27.04
C LEU A 447 -2.82 50.69 -27.72
N SER A 448 -3.09 51.99 -27.75
CA SER A 448 -2.23 52.94 -28.46
C SER A 448 -0.84 52.94 -27.81
N ARG A 449 0.18 52.50 -28.55
CA ARG A 449 1.59 52.70 -28.13
C ARG A 449 2.03 54.18 -28.24
N ARG A 450 1.16 55.07 -28.71
CA ARG A 450 1.39 56.52 -28.79
C ARG A 450 1.20 57.14 -27.40
N GLY A 451 2.27 57.16 -26.63
CA GLY A 451 2.32 57.68 -25.25
C GLY A 451 3.57 57.23 -24.48
N PHE A 452 4.10 56.05 -24.79
CA PHE A 452 5.37 55.56 -24.21
C PHE A 452 6.57 56.17 -24.92
N GLY A 453 6.93 57.41 -24.55
CA GLY A 453 8.25 57.96 -24.84
C GLY A 453 9.32 57.26 -24.01
N ALA A 454 10.51 57.06 -24.57
CA ALA A 454 11.65 56.54 -23.81
C ALA A 454 12.08 57.58 -22.77
N VAL A 455 11.90 57.27 -21.48
CA VAL A 455 12.37 58.10 -20.38
C VAL A 455 13.89 57.92 -20.27
N SER A 456 14.67 58.96 -20.55
CA SER A 456 16.13 58.92 -20.36
C SER A 456 16.47 58.56 -18.91
N ARG A 457 17.55 57.79 -18.72
CA ARG A 457 18.16 57.44 -17.42
C ARG A 457 18.54 58.69 -16.61
N GLU A 458 18.66 59.84 -17.27
CA GLU A 458 19.00 61.16 -16.71
C GLU A 458 17.78 62.00 -16.28
N ASN A 459 16.54 61.60 -16.60
CA ASN A 459 15.34 62.35 -16.20
C ASN A 459 15.16 62.30 -14.68
N SER A 460 15.22 63.46 -14.02
CA SER A 460 15.12 63.60 -12.56
C SER A 460 13.80 63.12 -11.95
N THR A 461 12.74 63.04 -12.75
CA THR A 461 11.47 62.41 -12.37
C THR A 461 11.58 60.88 -12.27
N SER A 462 12.38 60.26 -13.13
CA SER A 462 12.61 58.81 -13.13
C SER A 462 13.42 58.38 -11.91
N THR A 463 14.52 59.08 -11.62
CA THR A 463 15.37 58.77 -10.45
C THR A 463 14.66 59.03 -9.13
N ARG A 464 13.71 59.97 -9.08
CA ARG A 464 12.82 60.17 -7.93
C ARG A 464 11.83 59.01 -7.75
N LEU A 465 11.19 58.55 -8.82
CA LEU A 465 10.24 57.43 -8.78
C LEU A 465 10.92 56.10 -8.41
N SER A 466 12.13 55.84 -8.92
CA SER A 466 12.91 54.66 -8.52
C SER A 466 13.22 54.66 -7.02
N LYS A 467 13.49 55.84 -6.43
CA LYS A 467 13.73 56.00 -4.99
C LYS A 467 12.47 55.81 -4.16
N GLU A 468 11.34 56.38 -4.58
CA GLU A 468 10.03 56.18 -3.93
C GLU A 468 9.57 54.70 -4.02
N GLN A 469 10.09 53.92 -4.97
CA GLN A 469 9.83 52.48 -5.13
C GLN A 469 10.94 51.56 -4.57
N GLY A 470 11.98 52.11 -3.94
CA GLY A 470 13.05 51.33 -3.30
C GLY A 470 14.02 50.61 -4.25
N LEU A 471 14.10 51.03 -5.51
CA LEU A 471 14.88 50.38 -6.57
C LEU A 471 16.33 50.92 -6.70
N ASP A 472 16.88 51.49 -5.63
CA ASP A 472 18.25 52.03 -5.59
C ASP A 472 19.29 50.89 -5.49
N SER A 473 19.67 50.33 -6.64
CA SER A 473 20.91 49.54 -6.80
C SER A 473 21.44 49.66 -8.23
N PRO A 474 22.75 49.92 -8.41
CA PRO A 474 23.33 50.07 -9.74
C PRO A 474 23.45 48.70 -10.41
N MET A 475 22.51 48.36 -11.29
CA MET A 475 22.75 47.33 -12.30
C MET A 475 23.92 47.77 -13.18
N VAL A 476 25.04 47.07 -13.02
CA VAL A 476 26.17 47.08 -13.96
C VAL A 476 25.73 46.40 -15.25
N ASP A 477 26.16 46.92 -16.39
CA ASP A 477 25.64 46.52 -17.68
C ASP A 477 26.00 45.06 -18.03
N ALA A 478 24.97 44.24 -18.23
CA ALA A 478 25.08 42.83 -18.60
C ALA A 478 24.40 42.63 -19.97
N GLU A 479 25.19 42.70 -21.04
CA GLU A 479 24.70 42.49 -22.40
C GLU A 479 24.12 41.07 -22.56
N SER A 480 22.86 41.00 -23.00
CA SER A 480 22.18 39.74 -23.29
C SER A 480 22.23 39.45 -24.80
N PRO A 481 22.71 38.27 -25.24
CA PRO A 481 22.96 38.01 -26.65
C PRO A 481 21.68 37.93 -27.48
N ILE A 482 21.70 38.53 -28.68
CA ILE A 482 20.56 38.63 -29.59
C ILE A 482 20.39 37.30 -30.37
N MET A 483 19.24 36.66 -30.19
CA MET A 483 18.82 35.49 -31.00
C MET A 483 17.94 35.95 -32.18
N PRO A 484 18.35 35.72 -33.45
CA PRO A 484 17.62 36.22 -34.61
C PRO A 484 16.56 35.24 -35.12
N ASN A 485 15.28 35.64 -35.10
CA ASN A 485 14.34 35.48 -36.22
C ASN A 485 13.00 36.17 -35.92
N GLY A 486 12.60 37.15 -36.74
CA GLY A 486 11.50 38.05 -36.37
C GLY A 486 10.96 38.99 -37.46
N VAL A 487 10.63 38.45 -38.64
CA VAL A 487 9.69 39.03 -39.63
C VAL A 487 9.85 40.52 -39.99
N HIS A 488 10.41 40.79 -41.18
CA HIS A 488 10.17 42.06 -41.89
C HIS A 488 9.11 41.89 -42.98
N ALA A 489 8.31 42.94 -43.20
CA ALA A 489 7.11 42.91 -44.04
C ALA A 489 7.33 43.51 -45.44
N SER A 490 6.49 43.12 -46.39
CA SER A 490 6.42 43.72 -47.73
C SER A 490 5.87 45.16 -47.67
N PRO A 491 6.50 46.13 -48.35
CA PRO A 491 5.93 47.46 -48.57
C PRO A 491 5.00 47.49 -49.79
N SER A 492 4.27 48.59 -49.99
CA SER A 492 3.46 48.86 -51.19
C SER A 492 3.31 50.37 -51.41
N GLY A 493 3.53 50.84 -52.64
CA GLY A 493 3.40 52.25 -53.04
C GLY A 493 4.51 52.70 -54.01
N ALA A 494 4.12 53.25 -55.17
CA ALA A 494 4.99 53.81 -56.22
C ALA A 494 4.80 55.36 -56.26
N PRO A 495 5.21 56.18 -57.27
CA PRO A 495 5.44 55.91 -58.72
C PRO A 495 6.69 56.60 -59.36
N SER A 496 6.68 56.75 -60.70
CA SER A 496 7.64 57.44 -61.61
C SER A 496 9.06 56.84 -61.74
N ASP A 497 9.69 56.72 -62.93
CA ASP A 497 9.24 56.89 -64.34
C ASP A 497 10.14 56.05 -65.30
N ALA A 498 9.74 55.94 -66.58
CA ALA A 498 10.45 55.57 -67.85
C ALA A 498 11.86 54.87 -67.84
N GLU A 499 12.25 53.98 -68.78
CA GLU A 499 11.64 53.47 -70.03
C GLU A 499 12.23 52.07 -70.43
N THR A 500 11.95 51.58 -71.65
CA THR A 500 12.30 50.26 -72.26
C THR A 500 13.81 49.87 -72.23
N THR A 501 14.27 48.61 -72.32
CA THR A 501 13.85 47.50 -73.24
C THR A 501 14.47 46.11 -72.89
N ALA A 502 13.77 44.99 -73.18
CA ALA A 502 14.28 43.62 -73.51
C ALA A 502 15.09 42.78 -72.45
N VAL A 503 15.16 41.43 -72.41
CA VAL A 503 14.41 40.29 -73.04
C VAL A 503 14.68 38.97 -72.25
N ASN A 504 13.68 38.06 -72.12
CA ASN A 504 13.73 36.63 -71.64
C ASN A 504 14.29 36.30 -70.21
N GLY A 505 13.82 35.27 -69.48
CA GLY A 505 12.64 34.40 -69.69
C GLY A 505 12.48 33.20 -68.70
N ARG A 506 11.23 32.97 -68.24
CA ARG A 506 10.58 31.70 -67.76
C ARG A 506 11.09 30.85 -66.56
N ARG A 507 10.18 30.73 -65.57
CA ARG A 507 9.72 29.55 -64.79
C ARG A 507 10.52 29.00 -63.57
N TRP A 508 9.74 28.57 -62.57
CA TRP A 508 10.15 27.72 -61.42
C TRP A 508 10.17 26.23 -61.82
N PRO A 509 10.73 25.31 -61.00
CA PRO A 509 9.86 24.58 -60.06
C PRO A 509 10.46 24.16 -58.69
N THR A 510 9.55 23.81 -57.79
CA THR A 510 9.58 22.80 -56.71
C THR A 510 10.91 22.15 -56.27
N LEU A 511 11.17 22.18 -54.96
CA LEU A 511 12.16 21.32 -54.29
C LEU A 511 11.53 20.05 -53.71
N VAL A 512 12.26 18.94 -53.77
CA VAL A 512 11.92 17.63 -53.20
C VAL A 512 13.14 17.09 -52.44
N THR A 513 12.94 16.49 -51.27
CA THR A 513 13.93 15.76 -50.45
C THR A 513 14.48 14.52 -51.19
N PRO A 514 15.67 13.91 -50.89
CA PRO A 514 16.08 13.54 -49.51
C PRO A 514 17.58 13.26 -49.18
N THR A 515 17.82 12.95 -47.88
CA THR A 515 18.88 12.07 -47.29
C THR A 515 20.37 12.45 -47.20
N THR A 516 21.02 11.76 -46.24
CA THR A 516 22.43 11.32 -46.10
C THR A 516 23.55 12.28 -45.64
N ASN A 517 24.00 12.03 -44.40
CA ASN A 517 25.38 11.76 -43.92
C ASN A 517 26.61 12.51 -44.51
N GLY A 518 27.44 13.08 -43.63
CA GLY A 518 28.85 13.42 -43.91
C GLY A 518 29.48 14.33 -42.83
N ALA A 519 30.76 14.18 -42.51
CA ALA A 519 31.48 14.98 -41.49
C ALA A 519 32.90 15.36 -41.93
N GLY A 520 33.46 16.47 -41.41
CA GLY A 520 34.89 16.81 -41.64
C GLY A 520 35.38 18.24 -41.30
N ASN A 521 35.76 18.47 -40.04
CA ASN A 521 36.95 19.19 -39.52
C ASN A 521 37.57 20.38 -40.33
N HIS A 522 37.62 21.62 -39.79
CA HIS A 522 38.69 22.21 -38.91
C HIS A 522 39.91 22.80 -39.68
N PRO A 523 40.85 23.61 -39.09
CA PRO A 523 41.01 24.06 -37.68
C PRO A 523 41.28 25.59 -37.49
N ILE A 524 41.52 26.04 -36.24
CA ILE A 524 42.65 26.90 -35.76
C ILE A 524 42.52 27.13 -34.22
N SER A 525 43.66 27.24 -33.52
CA SER A 525 43.88 27.37 -32.05
C SER A 525 45.02 28.39 -31.77
N PRO A 526 45.53 28.72 -30.54
CA PRO A 526 45.31 28.21 -29.16
C PRO A 526 44.77 29.33 -28.20
N THR A 527 44.96 29.47 -26.87
CA THR A 527 45.83 28.94 -25.75
C THR A 527 45.09 29.21 -24.39
N SER A 528 45.48 28.85 -23.14
CA SER A 528 46.63 28.15 -22.51
C SER A 528 46.23 27.46 -21.15
N GLU A 529 47.18 27.38 -20.21
CA GLU A 529 47.20 27.18 -18.72
C GLU A 529 45.90 27.34 -17.88
N ALA A 530 45.72 26.84 -16.65
CA ALA A 530 46.31 25.81 -15.74
C ALA A 530 45.43 25.82 -14.43
N GLU A 531 45.49 24.99 -13.37
CA GLU A 531 46.23 23.78 -12.92
C GLU A 531 45.22 22.61 -12.67
N ALA A 532 45.41 21.42 -12.05
CA ALA A 532 46.21 20.84 -10.94
C ALA A 532 45.78 21.23 -9.50
N THR A 533 45.60 20.34 -8.49
CA THR A 533 45.51 18.85 -8.46
C THR A 533 44.89 18.33 -7.13
N GLN A 534 44.11 17.23 -7.16
CA GLN A 534 43.93 16.20 -6.09
C GLN A 534 43.40 16.61 -4.66
N ALA A 535 42.87 15.75 -3.77
CA ALA A 535 42.04 14.53 -3.89
C ALA A 535 41.37 14.16 -2.53
N ARG A 536 40.14 13.58 -2.56
CA ARG A 536 39.48 12.53 -1.71
C ARG A 536 39.95 12.19 -0.26
N PRO A 537 39.12 11.52 0.58
CA PRO A 537 37.63 11.41 0.69
C PRO A 537 37.13 11.39 2.18
N LEU A 538 36.08 10.59 2.49
CA LEU A 538 35.47 10.24 3.82
C LEU A 538 34.38 11.21 4.33
N VAL A 539 33.42 10.84 5.19
CA VAL A 539 32.52 9.65 5.34
C VAL A 539 31.53 10.00 6.47
N ASN A 540 30.30 9.47 6.49
CA ASN A 540 29.31 9.80 7.53
C ASN A 540 29.64 9.18 8.90
N GLY A 541 29.25 9.88 9.98
CA GLY A 541 29.21 9.34 11.34
C GLY A 541 28.17 10.05 12.20
N THR A 542 27.25 9.29 12.81
CA THR A 542 26.23 9.74 13.77
C THR A 542 26.70 9.52 15.21
N HIS A 543 26.27 10.35 16.16
CA HIS A 543 25.92 9.85 17.50
C HIS A 543 25.05 10.81 18.33
N ASP A 544 24.55 10.28 19.44
CA ASP A 544 23.44 10.77 20.25
C ASP A 544 23.85 11.72 21.37
N THR A 545 22.84 12.34 21.97
CA THR A 545 22.92 13.11 23.21
C THR A 545 23.03 12.21 24.45
N VAL A 546 23.92 12.54 25.38
CA VAL A 546 23.85 12.08 26.78
C VAL A 546 24.04 13.29 27.71
N HIS A 547 23.28 13.35 28.80
CA HIS A 547 23.43 14.38 29.83
C HIS A 547 24.76 14.26 30.58
N ASN A 548 25.21 15.34 31.20
CA ASN A 548 26.12 15.26 32.34
C ASN A 548 25.58 16.12 33.50
N THR A 549 25.97 15.77 34.71
CA THR A 549 25.47 16.35 35.98
C THR A 549 26.36 17.47 36.51
N ASP A 550 25.73 18.40 37.23
CA ASP A 550 26.22 18.96 38.50
C ASP A 550 25.09 18.81 39.54
#